data_AF-A0AAN8ELG0-F1
#
_entry.id   AF-A0AAN8ELG0-F1
#
_cell.length_a   1.000
_cell.length_b   1.000
_cell.length_c   1.000
_cell.angle_alpha   90.00
_cell.angle_beta   90.00
_cell.angle_gamma   90.00
#
_symmetry.space_group_name_H-M   'P 1'
#
loop_
_entity.id
_entity.type
_entity.pdbx_description
1 polymer ?
#
loop_
_entity_poly.entity_id
_entity_poly.type
_entity_poly.pdbx_seq_one_letter_code
_entity_poly.pdbx_strand_id
1 'polypeptide(L)'
;MTDAEEFDFGDNVDTATFEQILDMDDADEDDAHEFSKSIVFGFLEQADSTFTKMETSKKDKDLKELSSLGHFLKGSSATLGFTKVKDECEKIQHYGQKKDETGTIDEPDEDKCLKLIGESITKAKTAYDEVKRLMEQYYAKLEGNA
;
A
#
# COMPACT_ATOMS: atom_id res chain seq x y z
N MET A 1 -15.62 -29.68 9.52
CA MET A 1 -15.43 -28.30 9.96
C MET A 1 -14.02 -28.23 10.49
N THR A 2 -13.06 -28.06 9.60
CA THR A 2 -11.67 -27.84 9.97
C THR A 2 -11.57 -26.36 10.31
N ASP A 3 -11.21 -26.06 11.56
CA ASP A 3 -10.84 -24.72 11.99
C ASP A 3 -9.63 -24.27 11.15
N ALA A 4 -9.87 -23.66 10.00
CA ALA A 4 -8.89 -22.79 9.38
C ALA A 4 -8.85 -21.56 10.29
N GLU A 5 -7.87 -21.51 11.19
CA GLU A 5 -7.60 -20.31 11.97
C GLU A 5 -7.53 -19.12 11.00
N GLU A 6 -8.51 -18.22 11.12
CA GLU A 6 -8.61 -16.95 10.41
C GLU A 6 -7.24 -16.26 10.49
N PHE A 7 -6.66 -15.93 9.34
CA PHE A 7 -5.33 -15.31 9.31
C PHE A 7 -5.46 -13.88 9.84
N ASP A 8 -4.75 -13.57 10.92
CA ASP A 8 -4.75 -12.23 11.50
C ASP A 8 -3.84 -11.30 10.68
N PHE A 9 -4.46 -10.42 9.88
CA PHE A 9 -3.75 -9.38 9.13
C PHE A 9 -3.46 -8.11 9.96
N GLY A 10 -3.95 -8.05 11.21
CA GLY A 10 -3.81 -6.89 12.08
C GLY A 10 -4.37 -5.59 11.50
N ASP A 11 -3.94 -4.45 12.04
CA ASP A 11 -4.50 -3.13 11.67
C ASP A 11 -4.01 -2.56 10.33
N ASN A 12 -3.14 -3.27 9.60
CA ASN A 12 -2.55 -2.76 8.35
C ASN A 12 -3.37 -3.11 7.10
N VAL A 13 -4.27 -4.08 7.22
CA VAL A 13 -5.12 -4.58 6.15
C VAL A 13 -6.57 -4.45 6.60
N ASP A 14 -7.40 -3.81 5.79
CA ASP A 14 -8.84 -3.89 5.92
C ASP A 14 -9.31 -5.25 5.41
N THR A 15 -9.46 -6.18 6.35
CA THR A 15 -9.83 -7.57 6.05
C THR A 15 -11.10 -7.66 5.21
N ALA A 16 -12.11 -6.81 5.45
CA ALA A 16 -13.35 -6.82 4.68
C ALA A 16 -13.16 -6.44 3.20
N THR A 17 -12.21 -5.55 2.90
CA THR A 17 -11.83 -5.23 1.51
C THR A 17 -11.00 -6.36 0.92
N PHE A 18 -10.07 -6.93 1.69
CA PHE A 18 -9.21 -8.01 1.20
C PHE A 18 -9.99 -9.32 0.96
N GLU A 19 -10.98 -9.64 1.80
CA GLU A 19 -11.91 -10.76 1.63
C GLU A 19 -12.64 -10.69 0.29
N GLN A 20 -13.04 -9.49 -0.17
CA GLN A 20 -13.65 -9.33 -1.49
C GLN A 20 -12.69 -9.70 -2.63
N ILE A 21 -11.38 -9.52 -2.44
CA ILE A 21 -10.37 -9.96 -3.40
C ILE A 21 -10.19 -11.47 -3.35
N LEU A 22 -10.24 -12.07 -2.16
CA LEU A 22 -10.18 -13.53 -1.98
C LEU A 22 -11.44 -14.23 -2.56
N ASP A 23 -12.62 -13.62 -2.42
CA ASP A 23 -13.88 -14.11 -2.99
C ASP A 23 -13.88 -14.13 -4.53
N MET A 24 -12.91 -13.44 -5.16
CA MET A 24 -12.70 -13.50 -6.61
C MET A 24 -11.80 -14.66 -7.05
N ASP A 25 -11.16 -15.36 -6.12
CA ASP A 25 -10.45 -16.59 -6.46
C ASP A 25 -11.45 -17.71 -6.81
N ASP A 26 -11.11 -18.52 -7.82
CA ASP A 26 -11.94 -19.65 -8.22
C ASP A 26 -11.68 -20.84 -7.30
N ALA A 27 -12.70 -21.28 -6.55
CA ALA A 27 -12.57 -22.33 -5.54
C ALA A 27 -12.49 -23.75 -6.13
N ASP A 28 -12.73 -23.91 -7.44
CA ASP A 28 -12.82 -25.20 -8.11
C ASP A 28 -11.54 -25.61 -8.87
N GLU A 29 -10.45 -24.84 -8.74
CA GLU A 29 -9.16 -25.10 -9.41
C GLU A 29 -8.05 -25.53 -8.43
N ASP A 30 -7.07 -26.33 -8.90
CA ASP A 30 -5.90 -26.74 -8.11
C ASP A 30 -5.04 -25.54 -7.66
N ASP A 31 -5.24 -24.37 -8.27
CA ASP A 31 -4.60 -23.08 -7.99
C ASP A 31 -5.60 -22.02 -7.45
N ALA A 32 -6.45 -22.41 -6.49
CA ALA A 32 -7.55 -21.62 -5.93
C ALA A 32 -7.20 -20.26 -5.27
N HIS A 33 -5.99 -19.74 -5.46
CA HIS A 33 -5.55 -18.42 -4.98
C HIS A 33 -4.70 -17.64 -6.01
N GLU A 34 -4.69 -18.05 -7.29
CA GLU A 34 -3.85 -17.42 -8.31
C GLU A 34 -4.20 -15.93 -8.51
N PHE A 35 -5.49 -15.59 -8.55
CA PHE A 35 -5.94 -14.22 -8.81
C PHE A 35 -5.51 -13.27 -7.70
N SER A 36 -5.90 -13.54 -6.46
CA SER A 36 -5.56 -12.71 -5.30
C SER A 36 -4.04 -12.59 -5.13
N LYS A 37 -3.31 -13.71 -5.29
CA LYS A 37 -1.84 -13.72 -5.25
C LYS A 37 -1.24 -12.85 -6.34
N SER A 38 -1.72 -12.95 -7.58
CA SER A 38 -1.20 -12.17 -8.70
C SER A 38 -1.33 -10.66 -8.46
N ILE A 39 -2.46 -10.19 -7.93
CA ILE A 39 -2.67 -8.76 -7.68
C ILE A 39 -1.83 -8.31 -6.48
N VAL A 40 -1.76 -9.10 -5.41
CA VAL A 40 -0.94 -8.76 -4.24
C VAL A 40 0.53 -8.64 -4.61
N PHE A 41 1.12 -9.66 -5.24
CA PHE A 41 2.53 -9.61 -5.60
C PHE A 41 2.82 -8.56 -6.68
N GLY A 42 1.89 -8.33 -7.61
CA GLY A 42 1.96 -7.22 -8.55
C GLY A 42 1.97 -5.84 -7.86
N PHE A 43 1.18 -5.68 -6.80
CA PHE A 43 1.25 -4.47 -5.95
C PHE A 43 2.61 -4.34 -5.25
N LEU A 44 3.18 -5.42 -4.70
CA LEU A 44 4.46 -5.36 -4.00
C LEU A 44 5.58 -4.85 -4.92
N GLU A 45 5.67 -5.38 -6.13
CA GLU A 45 6.64 -4.91 -7.15
C GLU A 45 6.40 -3.44 -7.53
N GLN A 46 5.13 -3.05 -7.68
CA GLN A 46 4.75 -1.67 -7.99
C GLN A 46 5.13 -0.71 -6.85
N ALA A 47 4.93 -1.11 -5.60
CA ALA A 47 5.26 -0.32 -4.42
C ALA A 47 6.78 -0.10 -4.32
N ASP A 48 7.59 -1.15 -4.46
CA ASP A 48 9.07 -1.06 -4.42
C ASP A 48 9.61 -0.08 -5.48
N SER A 49 9.09 -0.19 -6.71
CA SER A 49 9.43 0.72 -7.81
C SER A 49 9.00 2.17 -7.51
N THR A 50 7.78 2.35 -6.99
CA THR A 50 7.23 3.68 -6.70
C THR A 50 7.97 4.37 -5.57
N PHE A 51 8.31 3.67 -4.48
CA PHE A 51 9.11 4.23 -3.40
C PHE A 51 10.50 4.66 -3.86
N THR A 52 11.12 3.91 -4.77
CA THR A 52 12.41 4.30 -5.36
C THR A 52 12.31 5.60 -6.16
N LYS A 53 11.23 5.75 -6.93
CA LYS A 53 10.94 7.00 -7.66
C LYS A 53 10.67 8.16 -6.71
N MET A 54 9.89 7.95 -5.65
CA MET A 54 9.60 8.98 -4.64
C MET A 54 10.89 9.51 -3.98
N GLU A 55 11.83 8.65 -3.62
CA GLU A 55 13.11 9.10 -3.04
C GLU A 55 13.94 9.91 -4.04
N THR A 56 13.87 9.59 -5.33
CA THR A 56 14.53 10.35 -6.39
C THR A 56 13.87 11.71 -6.57
N SER A 57 12.56 11.75 -6.76
CA SER A 57 11.79 13.00 -6.89
C SER A 57 11.93 13.90 -5.67
N LYS A 58 12.06 13.34 -4.45
CA LYS A 58 12.34 14.11 -3.24
C LYS A 58 13.72 14.76 -3.24
N LYS A 59 14.76 14.08 -3.72
CA LYS A 59 16.10 14.68 -3.90
C LYS A 59 16.07 15.82 -4.91
N ASP A 60 15.29 15.64 -5.98
CA ASP A 60 15.09 16.62 -7.04
C ASP A 60 14.10 17.73 -6.66
N LYS A 61 13.50 17.64 -5.47
CA LYS A 61 12.46 18.55 -4.95
C LYS A 61 11.23 18.66 -5.87
N ASP A 62 10.91 17.63 -6.63
CA ASP A 62 9.77 17.61 -7.55
C ASP A 62 8.46 17.27 -6.83
N LEU A 63 7.83 18.29 -6.25
CA LEU A 63 6.54 18.16 -5.55
C LEU A 63 5.41 17.63 -6.44
N LYS A 64 5.44 17.97 -7.74
CA LYS A 64 4.40 17.53 -8.68
C LYS A 64 4.49 16.03 -8.92
N GLU A 65 5.70 15.52 -9.16
CA GLU A 65 5.92 14.10 -9.33
C GLU A 65 5.64 13.33 -8.03
N LEU A 66 6.06 13.86 -6.88
CA LEU A 66 5.73 13.27 -5.57
C LEU A 66 4.21 13.16 -5.38
N SER A 67 3.45 14.18 -5.76
CA SER A 67 1.98 14.14 -5.70
C SER A 67 1.39 13.06 -6.59
N SER A 68 1.90 12.94 -7.82
CA SER A 68 1.49 11.93 -8.81
C SER A 68 1.76 10.51 -8.30
N LEU A 69 2.96 10.25 -7.79
CA LEU A 69 3.36 8.95 -7.24
C LEU A 69 2.54 8.60 -5.98
N GLY A 70 2.27 9.58 -5.12
CA GLY A 70 1.39 9.41 -3.95
C GLY A 70 -0.03 9.02 -4.37
N HIS A 71 -0.61 9.73 -5.35
CA HIS A 71 -1.93 9.39 -5.89
C HIS A 71 -1.99 7.99 -6.49
N PHE A 72 -0.97 7.64 -7.27
CA PHE A 72 -0.87 6.34 -7.93
C PHE A 72 -0.84 5.19 -6.92
N LEU A 73 0.07 5.24 -5.95
CA LEU A 73 0.22 4.17 -4.97
C LEU A 73 -0.97 4.11 -4.00
N LYS A 74 -1.54 5.26 -3.64
CA LYS A 74 -2.80 5.35 -2.86
C LYS A 74 -3.91 4.53 -3.52
N GLY A 75 -4.11 4.70 -4.84
CA GLY A 75 -5.17 3.99 -5.56
C GLY A 75 -4.96 2.48 -5.53
N SER A 76 -3.73 2.04 -5.76
CA SER A 76 -3.37 0.63 -5.74
C SER A 76 -3.52 0.00 -4.35
N SER A 77 -3.05 0.68 -3.30
CA SER A 77 -3.20 0.24 -1.90
C SER A 77 -4.66 0.18 -1.46
N ALA A 78 -5.51 1.11 -1.92
CA ALA A 78 -6.93 1.12 -1.59
C ALA A 78 -7.66 -0.13 -2.11
N THR A 79 -7.36 -0.57 -3.33
CA THR A 79 -7.96 -1.76 -3.94
C THR A 79 -7.75 -3.03 -3.12
N LEU A 80 -6.59 -3.14 -2.46
CA LEU A 80 -6.21 -4.32 -1.66
C LEU A 80 -6.50 -4.17 -0.16
N GLY A 81 -7.11 -3.05 0.25
CA GLY A 81 -7.36 -2.79 1.67
C GLY A 81 -6.11 -2.45 2.49
N PHE A 82 -4.99 -2.07 1.89
CA PHE A 82 -3.76 -1.74 2.61
C PHE A 82 -3.81 -0.31 3.19
N THR A 83 -4.62 -0.16 4.25
CA THR A 83 -5.09 1.12 4.79
C THR A 83 -3.98 2.07 5.19
N LYS A 84 -2.98 1.62 5.95
CA LYS A 84 -1.91 2.52 6.40
C LYS A 84 -1.00 2.98 5.26
N VAL A 85 -0.76 2.13 4.26
CA VAL A 85 -0.02 2.52 3.05
C VAL A 85 -0.83 3.55 2.26
N LYS A 86 -2.13 3.30 2.08
CA LYS A 86 -3.07 4.23 1.44
C LYS A 86 -3.06 5.61 2.09
N ASP A 87 -3.18 5.66 3.42
CA ASP A 87 -3.29 6.92 4.18
C ASP A 87 -2.01 7.75 4.10
N GLU A 88 -0.84 7.12 4.19
CA GLU A 88 0.43 7.85 4.04
C GLU A 88 0.68 8.29 2.59
N CYS A 89 0.24 7.51 1.60
CA CYS A 89 0.28 7.93 0.18
C CYS A 89 -0.67 9.10 -0.11
N GLU A 90 -1.81 9.18 0.56
CA GLU A 90 -2.72 10.33 0.51
C GLU A 90 -2.06 11.60 1.07
N LYS A 91 -1.35 11.48 2.20
CA LYS A 91 -0.58 12.60 2.74
C LYS A 91 0.50 13.07 1.78
N ILE A 92 1.26 12.14 1.16
CA ILE A 92 2.26 12.47 0.13
C ILE A 92 1.60 13.22 -1.03
N GLN A 93 0.43 12.76 -1.49
CA GLN A 93 -0.34 13.42 -2.52
C GLN A 93 -0.66 14.88 -2.14
N HIS A 94 -1.20 15.10 -0.94
CA HIS A 94 -1.61 16.42 -0.46
C HIS A 94 -0.42 17.38 -0.26
N TYR A 95 0.64 16.93 0.41
CA TYR A 95 1.84 17.75 0.58
C TYR A 95 2.50 18.10 -0.76
N GLY A 96 2.49 17.17 -1.74
CA GLY A 96 2.96 17.46 -3.10
C GLY A 96 2.12 18.53 -3.83
N GLN A 97 0.87 18.74 -3.40
CA GLN A 97 0.00 19.83 -3.88
C GLN A 97 0.17 21.12 -3.08
N LYS A 98 1.15 21.20 -2.17
CA LYS A 98 1.33 22.30 -1.22
C LYS A 98 0.10 22.51 -0.34
N LYS A 99 -0.37 21.41 0.26
CA LYS A 99 -1.48 21.41 1.20
C LYS A 99 -1.08 20.71 2.50
N ASP A 100 -1.88 20.91 3.53
CA ASP A 100 -1.79 20.17 4.79
C ASP A 100 -2.15 18.69 4.64
N GLU A 101 -2.05 17.93 5.73
CA GLU A 101 -2.30 16.48 5.71
C GLU A 101 -3.71 16.12 5.24
N THR A 102 -4.68 17.00 5.49
CA THR A 102 -6.10 16.80 5.13
C THR A 102 -6.40 17.19 3.68
N GLY A 103 -5.47 17.89 3.00
CA GLY A 103 -5.67 18.39 1.65
C GLY A 103 -6.64 19.57 1.55
N THR A 104 -6.91 20.25 2.67
CA THR A 104 -7.91 21.33 2.75
C THR A 104 -7.29 22.72 2.95
N ILE A 105 -6.13 22.81 3.59
CA ILE A 105 -5.45 24.07 3.89
C ILE A 105 -4.17 24.14 3.04
N ASP A 106 -3.93 25.28 2.39
CA ASP A 106 -2.69 25.50 1.65
C ASP A 106 -1.47 25.58 2.59
N GLU A 107 -0.38 24.94 2.20
CA GLU A 107 0.92 24.97 2.85
C GLU A 107 1.96 25.53 1.86
N PRO A 108 2.22 26.85 1.87
CA PRO A 108 3.10 27.48 0.88
C PRO A 108 4.59 27.19 1.12
N ASP A 109 4.98 26.69 2.29
CA ASP A 109 6.38 26.34 2.60
C ASP A 109 6.76 25.00 1.94
N GLU A 110 7.50 25.09 0.83
CA GLU A 110 7.97 23.91 0.09
C GLU A 110 8.92 23.02 0.89
N ASP A 111 9.81 23.61 1.70
CA ASP A 111 10.76 22.82 2.48
C ASP A 111 10.04 22.08 3.61
N LYS A 112 8.98 22.68 4.18
CA LYS A 112 8.06 21.98 5.09
C LYS A 112 7.31 20.85 4.39
N CYS A 113 6.76 21.08 3.19
CA CYS A 113 6.12 20.02 2.40
C CYS A 113 7.07 18.85 2.12
N LEU A 114 8.30 19.12 1.66
CA LEU A 114 9.31 18.10 1.39
C LEU A 114 9.70 17.30 2.63
N LYS A 115 9.79 17.97 3.79
CA LYS A 115 10.03 17.31 5.07
C LYS A 115 8.90 16.34 5.41
N LEU A 116 7.66 16.81 5.36
CA LEU A 116 6.46 16.02 5.67
C LEU A 116 6.28 14.84 4.69
N ILE A 117 6.54 15.05 3.39
CA ILE A 117 6.58 13.97 2.40
C ILE A 117 7.63 12.92 2.79
N GLY A 118 8.82 13.35 3.22
CA GLY A 118 9.86 12.42 3.69
C GLY A 118 9.44 11.57 4.89
N GLU A 119 8.73 12.18 5.84
CA GLU A 119 8.16 11.48 6.99
C GLU A 119 7.08 10.48 6.56
N SER A 120 6.18 10.87 5.66
CA SER A 120 5.14 9.98 5.14
C SER A 120 5.68 8.86 4.26
N ILE A 121 6.70 9.09 3.43
CA ILE A 121 7.40 8.01 2.68
C ILE A 121 7.97 6.98 3.67
N THR A 122 8.59 7.44 4.75
CA THR A 122 9.16 6.56 5.77
C THR A 122 8.07 5.71 6.42
N LYS A 123 6.96 6.32 6.83
CA LYS A 123 5.82 5.62 7.43
C LYS A 123 5.15 4.65 6.46
N ALA A 124 4.99 5.05 5.19
CA ALA A 124 4.43 4.21 4.13
C ALA A 124 5.29 2.97 3.91
N LYS A 125 6.62 3.10 3.87
CA LYS A 125 7.55 1.97 3.75
C LYS A 125 7.45 1.02 4.95
N THR A 126 7.40 1.54 6.17
CA THR A 126 7.22 0.69 7.37
C THR A 126 5.90 -0.08 7.34
N ALA A 127 4.80 0.58 6.95
CA ALA A 127 3.50 -0.10 6.79
C ALA A 127 3.54 -1.14 5.67
N TYR A 128 4.21 -0.81 4.56
CA TYR A 128 4.39 -1.71 3.43
C TYR A 128 5.20 -2.96 3.79
N ASP A 129 6.31 -2.82 4.51
CA ASP A 129 7.13 -3.96 4.94
C ASP A 129 6.33 -4.95 5.79
N GLU A 130 5.45 -4.42 6.64
CA GLU A 130 4.56 -5.24 7.46
C GLU A 130 3.47 -5.92 6.61
N VAL A 131 2.84 -5.21 5.68
CA VAL A 131 1.89 -5.80 4.72
C VAL A 131 2.57 -6.90 3.90
N LYS A 132 3.75 -6.65 3.36
CA LYS A 132 4.54 -7.61 2.59
C LYS A 132 4.78 -8.87 3.39
N ARG A 133 5.25 -8.73 4.64
CA ARG A 133 5.48 -9.85 5.56
C ARG A 133 4.20 -10.66 5.80
N LEU A 134 3.08 -10.00 6.03
CA LEU A 134 1.78 -10.65 6.28
C LEU A 134 1.30 -11.41 5.02
N MET A 135 1.38 -10.80 3.85
CA MET A 135 0.99 -11.43 2.58
C MET A 135 1.85 -12.64 2.26
N GLU A 136 3.17 -12.53 2.40
CA GLU A 136 4.11 -13.65 2.20
C GLU A 136 3.80 -14.81 3.16
N GLN A 137 3.50 -14.53 4.43
CA GLN A 137 3.12 -15.55 5.41
C GLN A 137 1.76 -16.19 5.09
N TYR A 138 0.79 -15.40 4.67
CA TYR A 138 -0.55 -15.88 4.30
C TYR A 138 -0.47 -16.89 3.14
N TYR A 139 0.12 -16.50 2.01
CA TYR A 139 0.22 -17.37 0.85
C TYR A 139 1.15 -18.58 1.08
N ALA A 140 2.21 -18.44 1.89
CA ALA A 140 3.04 -19.59 2.27
C ALA A 140 2.26 -20.59 3.16
N LYS A 141 1.38 -20.12 4.05
CA LYS A 141 0.53 -21.00 4.88
C LYS A 141 -0.47 -21.78 4.02
N LEU A 142 -0.99 -21.17 2.96
CA LEU A 142 -1.90 -21.83 2.02
C LEU A 142 -1.17 -22.95 1.25
N GLU A 143 0.05 -22.70 0.77
CA GLU A 143 0.86 -23.71 0.05
C GLU A 143 1.36 -24.85 0.96
N GLY A 144 1.61 -24.56 2.24
CA GLY A 144 2.12 -25.54 3.20
C GLY A 144 1.05 -26.41 3.87
N ASN A 145 -0.24 -26.07 3.70
CA ASN A 145 -1.40 -26.83 4.17
C ASN A 145 -2.12 -27.61 3.05
N ALA A 146 -1.55 -27.65 1.85
CA ALA A 146 -2.04 -28.44 0.71
C ALA A 146 -1.51 -29.89 0.75
#